data_AF-A0A1D1VLS8-F1
#
_entry.id   AF-A0A1D1VLS8-F1
#
_cell.length_a   1.000
_cell.length_b   1.000
_cell.length_c   1.000
_cell.angle_alpha   90.00
_cell.angle_beta   90.00
_cell.angle_gamma   90.00
#
_symmetry.space_group_name_H-M   'P 1'
#
loop_
_entity.id
_entity.type
_entity.pdbx_description
1 polymer ?
#
loop_
_entity_poly.entity_id
_entity_poly.type
_entity_poly.pdbx_seq_one_letter_code
_entity_poly.pdbx_strand_id
1 'polypeptide(L)'
;MAVYLFPYLLLFFGLFLEFHTVRGLGFSGIPGLYCTLRTPGCCTLRNDTCSVPIMGTACYCDQFCDRRAEGEVPDCCPDFYEHCRGEIREYVPETTTTTFGPWTLPSTRVPLKEPEIVRGCWSEGTFHLVSTRLQRNCNECFCQKISPDEEVFEFLCDSKVCLIQDDLIQRVNANHQYYSWSASNYSFFYGLTLADGYLRRLGTFKPEVTVSRMHEIRIDKNAVLPDRFDARERWPGLIQPVRDQGDCAASWAFSTSELASDRIAIMTNGEKNERLSAQHLLSCNRNKQEGCKGGHLDRAWWFLRKKGIVSEECYPYKVEPAASGKCEVGSVDLIAVDSCPSGSSQKDLWEMTPPYRIANKTDEIKYEIYRNGPVQAAFRVYPSFFLYKSGVYQSDSDEQSDFSLGAVDDKRKYHSVRIIGWGKEFAEQREINYWLCTNSWGVDWGEQGTFRIAMDDKGVGVESFVIGVWGSRRGGAPVESTFLRSKRRYHRQRQRLIKRKHTPRQRPPKQVRARVRQDMRKIEKMFV
;
A
#
# COMPACT_ATOMS: atom_id res chain seq x y z
N MET A 1 -26.86 36.61 -57.43
CA MET A 1 -27.67 36.18 -58.59
C MET A 1 -28.25 34.82 -58.23
N ALA A 2 -29.54 34.50 -58.22
CA ALA A 2 -30.82 35.18 -58.36
C ALA A 2 -31.80 34.20 -57.66
N VAL A 3 -32.60 34.60 -56.66
CA VAL A 3 -33.96 35.18 -56.80
C VAL A 3 -34.89 34.29 -57.63
N TYR A 4 -36.07 33.96 -57.07
CA TYR A 4 -37.42 33.94 -57.66
C TYR A 4 -38.30 32.97 -56.84
N LEU A 5 -39.52 33.23 -56.38
CA LEU A 5 -40.37 34.41 -56.16
C LEU A 5 -41.56 33.89 -55.33
N PHE A 6 -42.02 34.66 -54.34
CA PHE A 6 -43.33 34.51 -53.67
C PHE A 6 -44.47 34.95 -54.63
N PRO A 7 -45.75 34.53 -54.45
CA PRO A 7 -46.64 35.31 -53.57
C PRO A 7 -47.77 34.58 -52.81
N TYR A 8 -48.30 35.31 -51.83
CA TYR A 8 -49.41 35.09 -50.90
C TYR A 8 -50.78 34.78 -51.54
N LEU A 9 -51.65 34.00 -50.84
CA LEU A 9 -52.95 34.50 -50.35
C LEU A 9 -53.67 33.50 -49.38
N LEU A 10 -53.88 33.96 -48.15
CA LEU A 10 -55.05 33.83 -47.25
C LEU A 10 -55.90 32.52 -47.22
N LEU A 11 -55.99 31.91 -46.03
CA LEU A 11 -57.25 31.79 -45.27
C LEU A 11 -57.02 31.27 -43.83
N PHE A 12 -57.39 32.11 -42.88
CA PHE A 12 -57.67 31.77 -41.48
C PHE A 12 -58.84 30.77 -41.44
N PHE A 13 -58.75 29.69 -40.66
CA PHE A 13 -59.88 29.16 -39.87
C PHE A 13 -59.41 28.10 -38.86
N GLY A 14 -59.77 28.29 -37.58
CA GLY A 14 -60.12 27.20 -36.67
C GLY A 14 -58.99 26.58 -35.82
N LEU A 15 -58.80 27.14 -34.62
CA LEU A 15 -58.37 26.38 -33.46
C LEU A 15 -59.26 25.14 -33.25
N PHE A 16 -58.67 23.95 -33.30
CA PHE A 16 -59.11 22.80 -32.51
C PHE A 16 -57.85 22.12 -31.95
N LEU A 17 -57.43 22.59 -30.77
CA LEU A 17 -56.60 21.78 -29.89
C LEU A 17 -57.51 20.69 -29.34
N GLU A 18 -57.33 19.47 -29.82
CA GLU A 18 -57.80 18.30 -29.10
C GLU A 18 -57.03 18.24 -27.77
N PHE A 19 -57.71 18.62 -26.69
CA PHE A 19 -57.28 18.29 -25.35
C PHE A 19 -57.41 16.78 -25.18
N HIS A 20 -56.32 16.05 -25.39
CA HIS A 20 -56.17 14.76 -24.73
C HIS A 20 -56.02 15.01 -23.23
N THR A 21 -57.09 14.81 -22.47
CA THR A 21 -57.01 14.63 -21.03
C THR A 21 -56.21 13.36 -20.75
N VAL A 22 -54.93 13.50 -20.43
CA VAL A 22 -54.15 12.42 -19.80
C VAL A 22 -54.72 12.26 -18.40
N ARG A 23 -55.52 11.22 -18.17
CA ARG A 23 -55.84 10.78 -16.80
C ARG A 23 -54.53 10.24 -16.21
N GLY A 24 -53.99 10.93 -15.21
CA GLY A 24 -52.85 10.41 -14.45
C GLY A 24 -53.28 9.11 -13.77
N LEU A 25 -52.57 8.02 -14.05
CA LEU A 25 -52.69 6.79 -13.28
C LEU A 25 -52.15 7.11 -11.88
N GLY A 26 -53.03 7.12 -10.87
CA GLY A 26 -52.61 7.31 -9.48
C GLY A 26 -51.84 6.10 -8.95
N PHE A 27 -51.32 6.22 -7.73
CA PHE A 27 -50.64 5.10 -7.05
C PHE A 27 -51.60 4.04 -6.48
N SER A 28 -52.90 4.13 -6.76
CA SER A 28 -53.90 3.17 -6.29
C SER A 28 -53.61 1.75 -6.78
N GLY A 29 -53.72 0.77 -5.87
CA GLY A 29 -53.45 -0.64 -6.18
C GLY A 29 -51.98 -1.07 -6.06
N ILE A 30 -51.04 -0.16 -5.78
CA ILE A 30 -49.65 -0.54 -5.46
C ILE A 30 -49.56 -0.92 -3.98
N PRO A 31 -49.22 -2.18 -3.63
CA PRO A 31 -49.12 -2.60 -2.24
C PRO A 31 -47.86 -2.04 -1.57
N GLY A 32 -48.00 -1.50 -0.35
CA GLY A 32 -46.87 -1.06 0.45
C GLY A 32 -47.26 -0.12 1.61
N LEU A 33 -46.39 -0.03 2.61
CA LEU A 33 -46.54 0.83 3.79
C LEU A 33 -45.62 2.06 3.64
N TYR A 34 -46.11 3.12 3.02
CA TYR A 34 -45.31 4.29 2.67
C TYR A 34 -45.40 5.37 3.76
N CYS A 35 -46.62 5.83 4.06
CA CYS A 35 -46.84 6.81 5.13
C CYS A 35 -46.54 6.22 6.51
N THR A 36 -46.79 4.92 6.68
CA THR A 36 -46.54 4.21 7.94
C THR A 36 -45.05 4.15 8.32
N LEU A 37 -44.16 4.00 7.34
CA LEU A 37 -42.73 3.86 7.57
C LEU A 37 -41.98 5.21 7.60
N ARG A 38 -42.67 6.31 7.27
CA ARG A 38 -42.11 7.67 7.32
C ARG A 38 -42.05 8.16 8.76
N THR A 39 -41.05 8.98 9.12
CA THR A 39 -40.96 9.64 10.44
C THR A 39 -40.74 11.15 10.28
N PRO A 40 -41.63 12.02 10.80
CA PRO A 40 -42.95 11.68 11.38
C PRO A 40 -43.87 11.04 10.32
N GLY A 41 -44.81 10.18 10.70
CA GLY A 41 -45.64 9.42 9.75
C GLY A 41 -46.46 10.30 8.79
N CYS A 42 -47.44 11.02 9.34
CA CYS A 42 -48.36 11.86 8.59
C CYS A 42 -48.18 13.34 8.91
N CYS A 43 -48.34 14.22 7.91
CA CYS A 43 -48.30 15.67 8.12
C CYS A 43 -49.70 16.28 8.15
N THR A 44 -49.89 17.28 9.02
CA THR A 44 -51.18 17.93 9.24
C THR A 44 -51.50 19.04 8.26
N LEU A 45 -50.51 19.52 7.49
CA LEU A 45 -50.64 20.56 6.46
C LEU A 45 -49.94 20.10 5.19
N ARG A 46 -50.32 20.70 4.04
CA ARG A 46 -49.59 20.49 2.79
C ARG A 46 -48.12 20.86 2.98
N ASN A 47 -47.26 19.90 2.69
CA ASN A 47 -45.83 19.99 2.83
C ASN A 47 -45.17 19.11 1.78
N ASP A 48 -44.52 19.72 0.79
CA ASP A 48 -43.93 18.97 -0.32
C ASP A 48 -42.75 18.06 0.13
N THR A 49 -42.23 18.24 1.35
CA THR A 49 -41.25 17.31 1.98
C THR A 49 -41.90 16.13 2.70
N CYS A 50 -43.23 16.10 2.75
CA CYS A 50 -44.04 15.04 3.32
C CYS A 50 -44.36 13.97 2.27
N SER A 51 -43.32 13.47 1.62
CA SER A 51 -43.43 12.54 0.50
C SER A 51 -42.49 11.36 0.63
N VAL A 52 -42.84 10.24 -0.02
CA VAL A 52 -42.07 8.99 -0.07
C VAL A 52 -41.81 8.63 -1.54
N PRO A 53 -40.59 8.19 -1.92
CA PRO A 53 -40.33 7.77 -3.29
C PRO A 53 -41.06 6.47 -3.64
N ILE A 54 -41.74 6.46 -4.80
CA ILE A 54 -42.43 5.30 -5.36
C ILE A 54 -42.29 5.31 -6.89
N MET A 55 -41.85 4.19 -7.48
CA MET A 55 -41.69 4.03 -8.94
C MET A 55 -40.95 5.19 -9.66
N GLY A 56 -39.94 5.79 -9.01
CA GLY A 56 -39.14 6.88 -9.58
C GLY A 56 -39.78 8.28 -9.49
N THR A 57 -40.92 8.40 -8.84
CA THR A 57 -41.58 9.67 -8.48
C THR A 57 -41.86 9.73 -6.98
N ALA A 58 -42.49 10.80 -6.47
CA ALA A 58 -42.82 10.98 -5.06
C ALA A 58 -44.33 10.89 -4.83
N CYS A 59 -44.75 10.10 -3.85
CA CYS A 59 -46.12 10.10 -3.34
C CYS A 59 -46.21 10.88 -2.03
N TYR A 60 -47.36 11.48 -1.72
CA TYR A 60 -47.55 12.36 -0.57
C TYR A 60 -48.34 11.71 0.57
N CYS A 61 -47.98 12.09 1.81
CA CYS A 61 -48.55 11.63 3.08
C CYS A 61 -49.12 12.80 3.93
N ASP A 62 -49.67 13.82 3.27
CA ASP A 62 -50.14 15.05 3.92
C ASP A 62 -51.58 15.44 3.53
N GLN A 63 -52.03 16.60 3.98
CA GLN A 63 -53.40 17.10 3.73
C GLN A 63 -53.71 17.38 2.25
N PHE A 64 -52.73 17.39 1.35
CA PHE A 64 -52.98 17.40 -0.10
C PHE A 64 -53.86 16.22 -0.51
N CYS A 65 -53.67 15.07 0.15
CA CYS A 65 -54.40 13.84 -0.10
C CYS A 65 -55.81 13.79 0.50
N ASP A 66 -56.24 14.85 1.21
CA ASP A 66 -57.57 14.97 1.83
C ASP A 66 -58.62 15.63 0.91
N ARG A 67 -58.29 15.90 -0.36
CA ARG A 67 -59.20 16.54 -1.31
C ARG A 67 -60.14 15.51 -1.96
N ARG A 68 -61.40 15.48 -1.52
CA ARG A 68 -62.49 14.63 -2.06
C ARG A 68 -63.04 15.06 -3.42
N ALA A 69 -62.29 15.81 -4.22
CA ALA A 69 -62.73 16.18 -5.56
C ALA A 69 -62.33 15.05 -6.51
N GLU A 70 -63.32 14.21 -6.86
CA GLU A 70 -63.27 13.27 -7.98
C GLU A 70 -62.23 12.16 -7.85
N GLY A 71 -62.57 11.10 -7.11
CA GLY A 71 -61.96 9.76 -7.18
C GLY A 71 -60.52 9.68 -7.69
N GLU A 72 -59.58 9.59 -6.74
CA GLU A 72 -58.13 9.42 -6.93
C GLU A 72 -57.34 10.71 -7.25
N VAL A 73 -56.79 11.31 -6.19
CA VAL A 73 -55.66 12.24 -6.35
C VAL A 73 -54.44 11.38 -6.72
N PRO A 74 -53.84 11.55 -7.91
CA PRO A 74 -52.89 10.60 -8.45
C PRO A 74 -51.61 10.46 -7.60
N ASP A 75 -51.23 11.51 -6.89
CA ASP A 75 -49.94 11.57 -6.20
C ASP A 75 -49.99 11.11 -4.73
N CYS A 76 -51.08 10.51 -4.27
CA CYS A 76 -51.22 10.08 -2.88
C CYS A 76 -50.63 8.71 -2.61
N CYS A 77 -49.90 8.57 -1.50
CA CYS A 77 -49.36 7.26 -1.15
C CYS A 77 -50.48 6.25 -0.89
N PRO A 78 -50.31 4.98 -1.31
CA PRO A 78 -51.35 3.95 -1.23
C PRO A 78 -51.95 3.75 0.16
N ASP A 79 -51.15 3.85 1.23
CA ASP A 79 -51.58 3.65 2.62
C ASP A 79 -52.04 4.95 3.32
N PHE A 80 -52.11 6.10 2.62
CA PHE A 80 -52.45 7.38 3.24
C PHE A 80 -53.81 7.36 3.95
N TYR A 81 -54.87 6.88 3.29
CA TYR A 81 -56.22 6.90 3.87
C TYR A 81 -56.34 5.94 5.06
N GLU A 82 -55.71 4.77 4.99
CA GLU A 82 -55.74 3.81 6.08
C GLU A 82 -54.89 4.27 7.27
N HIS A 83 -53.66 4.73 7.01
CA HIS A 83 -52.70 5.09 8.06
C HIS A 83 -52.92 6.51 8.62
N CYS A 84 -53.10 7.51 7.76
CA CYS A 84 -53.20 8.91 8.18
C CYS A 84 -54.63 9.34 8.51
N ARG A 85 -55.65 8.65 7.98
CA ARG A 85 -57.06 8.97 8.22
C ARG A 85 -57.83 7.90 8.98
N GLY A 86 -57.31 6.68 9.10
CA GLY A 86 -58.04 5.56 9.69
C GLY A 86 -59.27 5.15 8.89
N GLU A 87 -59.33 5.50 7.60
CA GLU A 87 -60.45 5.24 6.69
C GLU A 87 -60.12 4.02 5.82
N ILE A 88 -60.91 2.94 5.95
CA ILE A 88 -60.76 1.75 5.10
C ILE A 88 -61.47 2.02 3.77
N ARG A 89 -60.73 2.10 2.66
CA ARG A 89 -61.31 2.16 1.31
C ARG A 89 -61.62 0.75 0.81
N GLU A 90 -62.90 0.42 0.65
CA GLU A 90 -63.30 -0.76 -0.12
C GLU A 90 -63.01 -0.50 -1.61
N TYR A 91 -62.24 -1.40 -2.24
CA TYR A 91 -61.97 -1.39 -3.67
C TYR A 91 -63.26 -1.70 -4.43
N VAL A 92 -63.84 -0.72 -5.12
CA VAL A 92 -64.97 -0.92 -6.04
C VAL A 92 -64.39 -1.00 -7.46
N PRO A 93 -64.37 -2.17 -8.12
CA PRO A 93 -63.94 -2.25 -9.51
C PRO A 93 -64.99 -1.58 -10.41
N GLU A 94 -64.54 -0.72 -11.33
CA GLU A 94 -65.39 -0.08 -12.32
C GLU A 94 -66.14 -1.13 -13.16
N THR A 95 -67.44 -0.90 -13.27
CA THR A 95 -68.44 -1.73 -13.94
C THR A 95 -68.14 -1.95 -15.42
N THR A 96 -68.05 -3.21 -15.84
CA THR A 96 -68.40 -3.61 -17.21
C THR A 96 -69.60 -4.56 -17.17
N THR A 97 -70.63 -4.15 -17.89
CA THR A 97 -71.94 -4.79 -18.06
C THR A 97 -71.83 -6.21 -18.61
N THR A 98 -72.31 -7.21 -17.86
CA THR A 98 -73.01 -8.37 -18.46
C THR A 98 -73.95 -9.00 -17.43
N THR A 99 -75.23 -9.07 -17.78
CA THR A 99 -76.34 -9.69 -17.05
C THR A 99 -76.16 -11.20 -16.83
N PHE A 100 -76.15 -11.69 -15.59
CA PHE A 100 -76.60 -13.06 -15.23
C PHE A 100 -76.94 -13.20 -13.72
N GLY A 101 -78.23 -13.41 -13.42
CA GLY A 101 -78.76 -14.27 -12.34
C GLY A 101 -78.60 -13.86 -10.86
N PRO A 102 -79.56 -14.23 -9.97
CA PRO A 102 -79.49 -13.94 -8.54
C PRO A 102 -78.49 -14.89 -7.86
N TRP A 103 -77.29 -14.40 -7.55
CA TRP A 103 -76.31 -15.15 -6.79
C TRP A 103 -76.43 -14.85 -5.29
N THR A 104 -76.75 -15.89 -4.54
CA THR A 104 -76.60 -15.98 -3.09
C THR A 104 -75.15 -15.70 -2.69
N LEU A 105 -74.94 -14.81 -1.71
CA LEU A 105 -73.64 -14.53 -1.11
C LEU A 105 -72.97 -15.82 -0.61
N PRO A 106 -71.76 -16.19 -1.08
CA PRO A 106 -70.96 -17.18 -0.41
C PRO A 106 -70.37 -16.55 0.85
N SER A 107 -70.84 -17.01 2.01
CA SER A 107 -70.20 -16.77 3.31
C SER A 107 -68.86 -17.51 3.37
N THR A 108 -67.84 -16.98 2.72
CA THR A 108 -66.45 -17.39 2.95
C THR A 108 -65.59 -16.13 3.03
N ARG A 109 -65.38 -15.66 4.27
CA ARG A 109 -64.26 -14.77 4.57
C ARG A 109 -62.99 -15.51 4.17
N VAL A 110 -62.36 -15.11 3.07
CA VAL A 110 -60.98 -15.48 2.80
C VAL A 110 -60.16 -14.82 3.93
N PRO A 111 -59.42 -15.58 4.75
CA PRO A 111 -58.56 -14.97 5.74
C PRO A 111 -57.54 -14.12 5.00
N LEU A 112 -57.45 -12.82 5.34
CA LEU A 112 -56.31 -12.01 4.94
C LEU A 112 -55.06 -12.73 5.48
N LYS A 113 -54.19 -13.19 4.58
CA LYS A 113 -52.89 -13.76 4.95
C LYS A 113 -52.16 -12.66 5.71
N GLU A 114 -51.82 -12.90 6.98
CA GLU A 114 -51.03 -11.96 7.77
C GLU A 114 -49.80 -11.51 6.94
N PRO A 115 -49.45 -10.21 6.92
CA PRO A 115 -48.29 -9.75 6.19
C PRO A 115 -47.06 -10.49 6.70
N GLU A 116 -46.35 -11.16 5.79
CA GLU A 116 -45.10 -11.83 6.13
C GLU A 116 -44.10 -10.78 6.64
N ILE A 117 -43.84 -10.79 7.96
CA ILE A 117 -42.87 -9.90 8.58
C ILE A 117 -41.49 -10.25 8.00
N VAL A 118 -40.96 -9.35 7.16
CA VAL A 118 -39.63 -9.52 6.57
C VAL A 118 -38.59 -9.27 7.65
N ARG A 119 -37.98 -10.36 8.13
CA ARG A 119 -36.92 -10.33 9.14
C ARG A 119 -35.57 -10.07 8.47
N GLY A 120 -34.73 -9.25 9.08
CA GLY A 120 -33.45 -8.90 8.49
C GLY A 120 -32.70 -7.78 9.21
N CYS A 121 -31.48 -7.52 8.76
CA CYS A 121 -30.55 -6.55 9.33
C CYS A 121 -30.41 -5.33 8.43
N TRP A 122 -30.14 -4.17 9.03
CA TRP A 122 -29.80 -2.95 8.29
C TRP A 122 -28.28 -2.75 8.23
N SER A 123 -27.77 -2.36 7.07
CA SER A 123 -26.37 -2.00 6.86
C SER A 123 -26.28 -0.85 5.87
N GLU A 124 -25.62 0.26 6.27
CA GLU A 124 -25.40 1.44 5.40
C GLU A 124 -26.70 1.94 4.71
N GLY A 125 -27.82 1.91 5.43
CA GLY A 125 -29.13 2.33 4.91
C GLY A 125 -29.81 1.31 3.98
N THR A 126 -29.24 0.12 3.79
CA THR A 126 -29.82 -0.98 3.00
C THR A 126 -30.32 -2.10 3.91
N PHE A 127 -31.50 -2.65 3.61
CA PHE A 127 -32.07 -3.79 4.33
C PHE A 127 -31.62 -5.12 3.72
N HIS A 128 -31.22 -6.07 4.56
CA HIS A 128 -30.73 -7.40 4.18
C HIS A 128 -31.52 -8.49 4.90
N LEU A 129 -31.92 -9.54 4.17
CA LEU A 129 -32.64 -10.68 4.75
C LEU A 129 -31.79 -11.42 5.80
N VAL A 130 -32.44 -12.08 6.77
CA VAL A 130 -31.76 -13.01 7.68
C VAL A 130 -30.94 -14.02 6.88
N SER A 131 -29.77 -14.39 7.41
CA SER A 131 -28.77 -15.26 6.77
C SER A 131 -27.96 -14.63 5.63
N THR A 132 -28.20 -13.35 5.30
CA THR A 132 -27.31 -12.62 4.39
C THR A 132 -25.91 -12.53 4.98
N ARG A 133 -24.91 -12.80 4.13
CA ARG A 133 -23.49 -12.62 4.43
C ARG A 133 -22.99 -11.37 3.72
N LEU A 134 -22.27 -10.53 4.45
CA LEU A 134 -21.58 -9.36 3.91
C LEU A 134 -20.11 -9.41 4.31
N GLN A 135 -19.25 -8.92 3.45
CA GLN A 135 -17.83 -8.76 3.77
C GLN A 135 -17.57 -7.29 4.12
N ARG A 136 -17.16 -7.04 5.37
CA ARG A 136 -16.75 -5.71 5.83
C ARG A 136 -15.25 -5.73 6.06
N ASN A 137 -14.50 -5.09 5.17
CA ASN A 137 -13.05 -5.16 5.15
C ASN A 137 -12.60 -6.65 5.15
N CYS A 138 -11.83 -7.10 6.14
CA CYS A 138 -11.38 -8.49 6.24
C CYS A 138 -12.33 -9.41 7.03
N ASN A 139 -13.43 -8.88 7.58
CA ASN A 139 -14.36 -9.60 8.44
C ASN A 139 -15.60 -10.03 7.66
N GLU A 140 -15.99 -11.29 7.82
CA GLU A 140 -17.29 -11.79 7.33
C GLU A 140 -18.35 -11.49 8.38
N CYS A 141 -19.47 -10.93 7.96
CA CYS A 141 -20.59 -10.54 8.80
C CYS A 141 -21.84 -11.34 8.42
N PHE A 142 -22.50 -11.91 9.42
CA PHE A 142 -23.69 -12.73 9.25
C PHE A 142 -24.89 -12.08 9.94
N CYS A 143 -25.96 -11.85 9.18
CA CYS A 143 -27.21 -11.31 9.73
C CYS A 143 -27.99 -12.39 10.49
N GLN A 144 -28.16 -12.21 11.80
CA GLN A 144 -28.91 -13.15 12.64
C GLN A 144 -29.62 -12.46 13.81
N LYS A 145 -30.55 -13.21 14.43
CA LYS A 145 -31.32 -12.77 15.60
C LYS A 145 -30.40 -12.78 16.83
N ILE A 146 -30.36 -11.67 17.59
CA ILE A 146 -29.47 -11.51 18.74
C ILE A 146 -30.14 -11.69 20.10
N SER A 147 -31.46 -11.51 20.16
CA SER A 147 -32.26 -11.69 21.37
C SER A 147 -33.22 -12.86 21.20
N PRO A 148 -33.34 -13.80 22.16
CA PRO A 148 -34.33 -14.87 22.07
C PRO A 148 -35.76 -14.33 22.17
N ASP A 149 -35.98 -13.31 22.98
CA ASP A 149 -37.30 -12.79 23.35
C ASP A 149 -37.77 -11.62 22.47
N GLU A 150 -36.84 -10.92 21.81
CA GLU A 150 -37.13 -9.77 20.95
C GLU A 150 -36.76 -10.03 19.49
N GLU A 151 -37.54 -9.54 18.53
CA GLU A 151 -37.26 -9.64 17.08
C GLU A 151 -36.18 -8.65 16.62
N VAL A 152 -35.02 -8.66 17.29
CA VAL A 152 -33.87 -7.81 16.98
C VAL A 152 -32.84 -8.61 16.20
N PHE A 153 -32.45 -8.08 15.04
CA PHE A 153 -31.50 -8.69 14.10
C PHE A 153 -30.32 -7.76 13.87
N GLU A 154 -29.11 -8.29 14.01
CA GLU A 154 -27.88 -7.53 13.78
C GLU A 154 -26.87 -8.38 12.99
N PHE A 155 -25.94 -7.69 12.33
CA PHE A 155 -24.79 -8.33 11.72
C PHE A 155 -23.77 -8.66 12.80
N LEU A 156 -23.57 -9.96 13.06
CA LEU A 156 -22.44 -10.42 13.85
C LEU A 156 -21.26 -10.67 12.92
N CYS A 157 -20.20 -9.91 13.12
CA CYS A 157 -18.99 -9.98 12.31
C CYS A 157 -17.87 -10.73 13.02
N ASP A 158 -16.99 -11.34 12.23
CA ASP A 158 -15.67 -11.73 12.71
C ASP A 158 -14.95 -10.55 13.38
N SER A 159 -14.09 -10.86 14.35
CA SER A 159 -13.26 -9.88 15.07
C SER A 159 -11.78 -9.94 14.66
N LYS A 160 -11.50 -10.25 13.39
CA LYS A 160 -10.12 -10.28 12.87
C LYS A 160 -9.59 -8.85 12.79
N VAL A 161 -8.32 -8.67 13.14
CA VAL A 161 -7.62 -7.40 12.95
C VAL A 161 -7.31 -7.25 11.46
N CYS A 162 -7.95 -6.28 10.81
CA CYS A 162 -7.73 -6.00 9.40
C CYS A 162 -6.45 -5.18 9.17
N LEU A 163 -5.91 -5.27 7.96
CA LEU A 163 -4.73 -4.50 7.57
C LEU A 163 -5.08 -3.02 7.41
N ILE A 164 -6.19 -2.73 6.72
CA ILE A 164 -6.79 -1.40 6.69
C ILE A 164 -7.53 -1.18 8.02
N GLN A 165 -7.14 -0.13 8.74
CA GLN A 165 -7.69 0.24 10.05
C GLN A 165 -8.12 1.70 9.99
N ASP A 166 -9.41 1.94 9.77
CA ASP A 166 -9.96 3.29 9.57
C ASP A 166 -9.82 4.16 10.84
N ASP A 167 -9.90 3.56 12.01
CA ASP A 167 -9.68 4.21 13.31
C ASP A 167 -8.24 4.72 13.45
N LEU A 168 -7.25 3.91 13.04
CA LEU A 168 -5.84 4.30 13.03
C LEU A 168 -5.58 5.40 12.00
N ILE A 169 -6.18 5.32 10.80
CA ILE A 169 -6.08 6.36 9.77
C ILE A 169 -6.63 7.68 10.31
N GLN A 170 -7.83 7.66 10.92
CA GLN A 170 -8.45 8.85 11.51
C GLN A 170 -7.61 9.39 12.66
N ARG A 171 -7.11 8.53 13.55
CA ARG A 171 -6.25 8.94 14.68
C ARG A 171 -4.99 9.66 14.21
N VAL A 172 -4.27 9.10 13.23
CA VAL A 172 -3.04 9.73 12.70
C VAL A 172 -3.36 11.06 12.03
N ASN A 173 -4.39 11.08 11.18
CA ASN A 173 -4.72 12.27 10.40
C ASN A 173 -5.43 13.38 11.20
N ALA A 174 -6.07 13.08 12.33
CA ALA A 174 -6.69 14.09 13.18
C ALA A 174 -5.70 14.76 14.15
N ASN A 175 -4.52 14.14 14.37
CA ASN A 175 -3.57 14.50 15.41
C ASN A 175 -2.21 14.95 14.86
N HIS A 176 -2.22 15.91 13.93
CA HIS A 176 -0.99 16.42 13.30
C HIS A 176 0.06 16.95 14.30
N GLN A 177 -0.39 17.39 15.48
CA GLN A 177 0.50 17.81 16.58
C GLN A 177 1.37 16.71 17.18
N TYR A 178 0.96 15.45 17.00
CA TYR A 178 1.68 14.28 17.51
C TYR A 178 2.37 13.51 16.40
N TYR A 179 1.81 13.49 15.18
CA TYR A 179 2.35 12.75 14.05
C TYR A 179 2.86 13.67 12.94
N SER A 180 4.13 13.51 12.58
CA SER A 180 4.74 14.19 11.42
C SER A 180 4.44 13.53 10.07
N TRP A 181 3.47 12.62 10.03
CA TRP A 181 3.11 11.85 8.85
C TRP A 181 1.59 11.66 8.77
N SER A 182 1.11 11.29 7.59
CA SER A 182 -0.30 11.03 7.31
C SER A 182 -0.52 9.60 6.83
N ALA A 183 -1.71 9.07 7.13
CA ALA A 183 -2.13 7.73 6.76
C ALA A 183 -3.18 7.76 5.63
N SER A 184 -3.25 6.68 4.84
CA SER A 184 -4.26 6.48 3.80
C SER A 184 -4.74 5.05 3.76
N ASN A 185 -5.94 4.86 3.21
CA ASN A 185 -6.41 3.57 2.76
C ASN A 185 -5.79 3.24 1.39
N TYR A 186 -5.51 1.96 1.16
CA TYR A 186 -5.03 1.39 -0.08
C TYR A 186 -5.94 0.23 -0.49
N SER A 187 -6.54 0.32 -1.68
CA SER A 187 -7.50 -0.68 -2.18
C SER A 187 -6.90 -2.09 -2.27
N PHE A 188 -5.61 -2.19 -2.64
CA PHE A 188 -4.90 -3.47 -2.71
C PHE A 188 -4.58 -4.10 -1.34
N PHE A 189 -4.86 -3.39 -0.23
CA PHE A 189 -4.79 -3.93 1.13
C PHE A 189 -6.18 -4.21 1.73
N TYR A 190 -7.26 -3.72 1.11
CA TYR A 190 -8.61 -3.93 1.61
C TYR A 190 -8.99 -5.41 1.56
N GLY A 191 -9.61 -5.91 2.64
CA GLY A 191 -9.96 -7.33 2.76
C GLY A 191 -8.85 -8.23 3.30
N LEU A 192 -7.62 -7.74 3.43
CA LEU A 192 -6.53 -8.49 4.05
C LEU A 192 -6.57 -8.36 5.57
N THR A 193 -6.24 -9.44 6.28
CA THR A 193 -5.95 -9.37 7.71
C THR A 193 -4.58 -8.74 7.95
N LEU A 194 -4.32 -8.23 9.15
CA LEU A 194 -2.99 -7.76 9.53
C LEU A 194 -1.94 -8.89 9.42
N ALA A 195 -2.34 -10.13 9.73
CA ALA A 195 -1.49 -11.30 9.54
C ALA A 195 -1.16 -11.55 8.06
N ASP A 196 -2.13 -11.39 7.15
CA ASP A 196 -1.88 -11.44 5.71
C ASP A 196 -0.89 -10.35 5.27
N GLY A 197 -1.06 -9.12 5.75
CA GLY A 197 -0.11 -8.02 5.47
C GLY A 197 1.32 -8.40 5.85
N TYR A 198 1.50 -8.94 7.07
CA TYR A 198 2.80 -9.43 7.49
C TYR A 198 3.34 -10.57 6.62
N LEU A 199 2.53 -11.59 6.36
CA LEU A 199 2.96 -12.79 5.64
C LEU A 199 3.19 -12.55 4.14
N ARG A 200 2.52 -11.57 3.53
CA ARG A 200 2.59 -11.30 2.09
C ARG A 200 3.57 -10.19 1.75
N ARG A 201 3.75 -9.20 2.63
CA ARG A 201 4.57 -8.00 2.34
C ARG A 201 5.91 -7.98 3.08
N LEU A 202 6.05 -8.65 4.23
CA LEU A 202 7.27 -8.59 5.05
C LEU A 202 8.16 -9.82 4.85
N GLY A 203 9.00 -9.75 3.83
CA GLY A 203 9.86 -10.85 3.41
C GLY A 203 11.15 -11.04 4.18
N THR A 204 11.53 -10.12 5.06
CA THR A 204 12.88 -10.16 5.65
C THR A 204 12.81 -10.79 7.02
N PHE A 205 13.56 -11.87 7.23
CA PHE A 205 13.67 -12.41 8.59
C PHE A 205 14.55 -11.52 9.46
N LYS A 206 14.16 -11.40 10.73
CA LYS A 206 14.98 -10.75 11.76
C LYS A 206 16.43 -11.23 11.67
N PRO A 207 17.42 -10.32 11.55
CA PRO A 207 18.82 -10.71 11.49
C PRO A 207 19.24 -11.56 12.71
N GLU A 208 19.87 -12.72 12.46
CA GLU A 208 20.38 -13.58 13.52
C GLU A 208 21.39 -12.80 14.41
N VAL A 209 21.52 -13.17 15.69
CA VAL A 209 22.42 -12.48 16.65
C VAL A 209 23.86 -12.45 16.15
N THR A 210 24.32 -13.52 15.52
CA THR A 210 25.67 -13.63 14.92
C THR A 210 25.86 -12.65 13.76
N VAL A 211 24.84 -12.49 12.92
CA VAL A 211 24.81 -11.57 11.77
C VAL A 211 24.75 -10.12 12.25
N SER A 212 23.91 -9.83 13.25
CA SER A 212 23.83 -8.52 13.90
C SER A 212 25.14 -8.10 14.57
N ARG A 213 25.97 -9.07 15.00
CA ARG A 213 27.30 -8.85 15.60
C ARG A 213 28.46 -8.88 14.60
N MET A 214 28.18 -8.91 13.30
CA MET A 214 29.23 -8.77 12.27
C MET A 214 30.06 -7.51 12.53
N HIS A 215 31.37 -7.62 12.30
CA HIS A 215 32.29 -6.51 12.54
C HIS A 215 31.90 -5.31 11.68
N GLU A 216 31.62 -4.20 12.36
CA GLU A 216 31.26 -2.95 11.72
C GLU A 216 32.49 -2.35 11.03
N ILE A 217 32.33 -1.94 9.77
CA ILE A 217 33.34 -1.10 9.15
C ILE A 217 33.15 0.31 9.69
N ARG A 218 34.12 0.78 10.47
CA ARG A 218 34.21 2.20 10.83
C ARG A 218 34.68 3.02 9.65
N ILE A 219 33.89 4.02 9.30
CA ILE A 219 34.20 4.95 8.21
C ILE A 219 34.81 6.23 8.80
N ASP A 220 35.96 6.62 8.27
CA ASP A 220 36.69 7.80 8.75
C ASP A 220 36.03 9.07 8.19
N LYS A 221 35.54 9.92 9.10
CA LYS A 221 34.72 11.07 8.79
C LYS A 221 35.58 12.32 8.62
N ASN A 222 35.94 12.64 7.38
CA ASN A 222 36.62 13.89 7.05
C ASN A 222 35.82 14.77 6.07
N ALA A 223 34.53 14.48 5.86
CA ALA A 223 33.67 15.26 4.96
C ALA A 223 32.55 15.96 5.72
N VAL A 224 32.33 17.23 5.39
CA VAL A 224 31.09 17.95 5.72
C VAL A 224 29.99 17.40 4.82
N LEU A 225 28.92 16.87 5.41
CA LEU A 225 27.80 16.29 4.70
C LEU A 225 26.68 17.32 4.56
N PRO A 226 25.94 17.34 3.43
CA PRO A 226 24.82 18.25 3.26
C PRO A 226 23.64 17.88 4.19
N ASP A 227 22.81 18.86 4.53
CA ASP A 227 21.60 18.63 5.34
C ASP A 227 20.56 17.75 4.63
N ARG A 228 20.51 17.84 3.29
CA ARG A 228 19.68 16.99 2.42
C ARG A 228 20.54 16.32 1.37
N PHE A 229 20.26 15.06 1.10
CA PHE A 229 20.90 14.30 0.03
C PHE A 229 19.90 13.32 -0.58
N ASP A 230 19.89 13.24 -1.91
CA ASP A 230 19.15 12.24 -2.66
C ASP A 230 20.09 11.61 -3.69
N ALA A 231 20.29 10.30 -3.63
CA ALA A 231 21.15 9.57 -4.55
C ALA A 231 20.69 9.72 -6.01
N ARG A 232 19.38 9.95 -6.26
CA ARG A 232 18.83 10.15 -7.61
C ARG A 232 19.28 11.48 -8.20
N GLU A 233 19.43 12.51 -7.38
CA GLU A 233 19.99 13.81 -7.80
C GLU A 233 21.50 13.71 -8.02
N ARG A 234 22.20 12.97 -7.16
CA ARG A 234 23.66 12.80 -7.24
C ARG A 234 24.10 11.93 -8.41
N TRP A 235 23.36 10.88 -8.73
CA TRP A 235 23.64 9.94 -9.81
C TRP A 235 22.40 9.73 -10.70
N PRO A 236 22.03 10.74 -11.52
CA PRO A 236 20.84 10.67 -12.35
C PRO A 236 20.85 9.45 -13.28
N GLY A 237 19.76 8.68 -13.29
CA GLY A 237 19.61 7.49 -14.13
C GLY A 237 20.38 6.25 -13.67
N LEU A 238 21.17 6.32 -12.59
CA LEU A 238 21.93 5.17 -12.06
C LEU A 238 21.27 4.53 -10.82
N ILE A 239 20.24 5.17 -10.28
CA ILE A 239 19.43 4.64 -9.17
C ILE A 239 18.18 3.99 -9.78
N GLN A 240 18.01 2.68 -9.54
CA GLN A 240 16.88 1.94 -10.07
C GLN A 240 15.55 2.45 -9.49
N PRO A 241 14.47 2.47 -10.30
CA PRO A 241 13.14 2.91 -9.87
C PRO A 241 12.52 1.93 -8.87
N VAL A 242 11.46 2.39 -8.19
CA VAL A 242 10.68 1.54 -7.28
C VAL A 242 10.05 0.37 -8.04
N ARG A 243 10.05 -0.80 -7.41
CA ARG A 243 9.42 -2.02 -7.90
C ARG A 243 8.31 -2.47 -6.97
N ASP A 244 7.52 -3.44 -7.43
CA ASP A 244 6.48 -4.10 -6.65
C ASP A 244 6.77 -5.59 -6.51
N GLN A 245 6.84 -6.06 -5.27
CA GLN A 245 6.96 -7.47 -4.91
C GLN A 245 5.61 -8.21 -4.93
N GLY A 246 4.48 -7.51 -5.08
CA GLY A 246 3.14 -8.07 -5.03
C GLY A 246 2.86 -8.82 -3.72
N ASP A 247 2.03 -9.86 -3.79
CA ASP A 247 1.65 -10.71 -2.66
C ASP A 247 2.67 -11.83 -2.39
N CYS A 248 3.96 -11.48 -2.41
CA CYS A 248 5.09 -12.36 -2.13
C CYS A 248 6.01 -11.68 -1.12
N ALA A 249 6.36 -12.36 -0.03
CA ALA A 249 7.26 -11.83 1.00
C ALA A 249 8.72 -11.85 0.51
N ALA A 250 9.02 -11.02 -0.48
CA ALA A 250 10.27 -11.02 -1.25
C ALA A 250 11.15 -9.79 -1.01
N SER A 251 10.84 -8.94 -0.03
CA SER A 251 11.61 -7.71 0.22
C SER A 251 13.11 -7.95 0.40
N TRP A 252 13.49 -9.09 0.98
CA TRP A 252 14.88 -9.53 1.10
C TRP A 252 15.59 -9.70 -0.27
N ALA A 253 14.88 -10.15 -1.30
CA ALA A 253 15.40 -10.36 -2.64
C ALA A 253 15.38 -9.06 -3.47
N PHE A 254 14.29 -8.28 -3.36
CA PHE A 254 14.15 -6.99 -4.04
C PHE A 254 15.19 -5.99 -3.56
N SER A 255 15.24 -5.70 -2.26
CA SER A 255 16.20 -4.73 -1.73
C SER A 255 17.66 -5.15 -1.97
N THR A 256 17.96 -6.45 -1.99
CA THR A 256 19.30 -6.98 -2.32
C THR A 256 19.65 -6.75 -3.79
N SER A 257 18.77 -7.16 -4.72
CA SER A 257 19.01 -7.03 -6.17
C SER A 257 19.01 -5.57 -6.64
N GLU A 258 18.16 -4.73 -6.05
CA GLU A 258 18.11 -3.29 -6.33
C GLU A 258 19.34 -2.56 -5.81
N LEU A 259 19.79 -2.83 -4.57
CA LEU A 259 21.04 -2.26 -4.06
C LEU A 259 22.23 -2.70 -4.93
N ALA A 260 22.24 -3.97 -5.32
CA ALA A 260 23.27 -4.52 -6.17
C ALA A 260 23.34 -3.81 -7.54
N SER A 261 22.19 -3.59 -8.16
CA SER A 261 22.06 -2.88 -9.44
C SER A 261 22.62 -1.44 -9.35
N ASP A 262 22.20 -0.69 -8.34
CA ASP A 262 22.66 0.69 -8.11
C ASP A 262 24.17 0.77 -7.89
N ARG A 263 24.70 -0.10 -7.04
CA ARG A 263 26.13 -0.09 -6.69
C ARG A 263 26.99 -0.42 -7.90
N ILE A 264 26.57 -1.35 -8.75
CA ILE A 264 27.26 -1.63 -10.02
C ILE A 264 27.20 -0.41 -10.95
N ALA A 265 26.02 0.19 -11.12
CA ALA A 265 25.85 1.36 -11.99
C ALA A 265 26.71 2.54 -11.53
N ILE A 266 26.71 2.86 -10.25
CA ILE A 266 27.51 3.95 -9.67
C ILE A 266 29.01 3.66 -9.81
N MET A 267 29.45 2.44 -9.47
CA MET A 267 30.88 2.10 -9.46
C MET A 267 31.47 1.97 -10.87
N THR A 268 30.66 1.65 -11.86
CA THR A 268 31.06 1.59 -13.27
C THR A 268 30.78 2.90 -14.01
N ASN A 269 30.36 3.96 -13.30
CA ASN A 269 30.01 5.25 -13.87
C ASN A 269 29.01 5.14 -15.03
N GLY A 270 28.02 4.25 -14.88
CA GLY A 270 26.97 3.99 -15.85
C GLY A 270 27.32 3.01 -16.98
N GLU A 271 28.57 2.53 -17.09
CA GLU A 271 28.94 1.54 -18.11
C GLU A 271 28.09 0.27 -18.00
N LYS A 272 27.77 -0.13 -16.76
CA LYS A 272 26.91 -1.28 -16.45
C LYS A 272 25.71 -0.81 -15.65
N ASN A 273 24.59 -0.61 -16.32
CA ASN A 273 23.35 -0.13 -15.70
C ASN A 273 22.18 -1.11 -15.96
N GLU A 274 22.42 -2.37 -15.61
CA GLU A 274 21.43 -3.44 -15.74
C GLU A 274 20.66 -3.61 -14.43
N ARG A 275 19.37 -3.88 -14.55
CA ARG A 275 18.55 -4.32 -13.42
C ARG A 275 18.85 -5.77 -13.14
N LEU A 276 19.15 -6.12 -11.90
CA LEU A 276 19.37 -7.50 -11.49
C LEU A 276 18.07 -8.21 -11.08
N SER A 277 18.02 -9.51 -11.32
CA SER A 277 16.82 -10.32 -11.13
C SER A 277 16.59 -10.66 -9.65
N ALA A 278 15.51 -10.13 -9.09
CA ALA A 278 14.98 -10.57 -7.80
C ALA A 278 14.43 -12.00 -7.89
N GLN A 279 13.87 -12.39 -9.05
CA GLN A 279 13.34 -13.73 -9.30
C GLN A 279 14.41 -14.80 -9.19
N HIS A 280 15.62 -14.53 -9.69
CA HIS A 280 16.73 -15.47 -9.58
C HIS A 280 17.09 -15.75 -8.11
N LEU A 281 17.12 -14.72 -7.26
CA LEU A 281 17.29 -14.91 -5.82
C LEU A 281 16.17 -15.75 -5.22
N LEU A 282 14.91 -15.41 -5.51
CA LEU A 282 13.75 -16.11 -4.99
C LEU A 282 13.71 -17.59 -5.37
N SER A 283 14.01 -17.89 -6.63
CA SER A 283 13.90 -19.25 -7.18
C SER A 283 15.13 -20.12 -6.93
N CYS A 284 16.33 -19.55 -6.77
CA CYS A 284 17.57 -20.33 -6.77
C CYS A 284 18.39 -20.22 -5.47
N ASN A 285 18.21 -19.18 -4.66
CA ASN A 285 18.81 -19.14 -3.33
C ASN A 285 17.96 -19.91 -2.33
N ARG A 286 18.23 -21.21 -2.14
CA ARG A 286 17.42 -22.10 -1.29
C ARG A 286 18.00 -22.39 0.10
N ASN A 287 19.24 -22.01 0.35
CA ASN A 287 19.89 -22.31 1.63
C ASN A 287 19.39 -21.40 2.75
N LYS A 288 18.58 -21.95 3.67
CA LYS A 288 17.89 -21.21 4.74
C LYS A 288 16.99 -20.07 4.22
N GLN A 289 16.47 -20.19 3.01
CA GLN A 289 15.53 -19.23 2.43
C GLN A 289 14.19 -19.90 2.15
N GLU A 290 13.10 -19.16 2.29
CA GLU A 290 11.75 -19.66 2.07
C GLU A 290 11.03 -18.96 0.89
N GLY A 291 11.79 -18.33 -0.02
CA GLY A 291 11.24 -17.67 -1.21
C GLY A 291 10.24 -16.57 -0.84
N CYS A 292 8.99 -16.71 -1.29
CA CYS A 292 7.87 -15.81 -0.97
C CYS A 292 7.36 -15.91 0.47
N LYS A 293 7.92 -16.79 1.31
CA LYS A 293 7.65 -16.83 2.75
C LYS A 293 8.75 -16.13 3.56
N GLY A 294 9.75 -15.57 2.88
CA GLY A 294 10.79 -14.74 3.48
C GLY A 294 12.20 -15.32 3.38
N GLY A 295 13.17 -14.52 3.78
CA GLY A 295 14.59 -14.87 3.70
C GLY A 295 15.51 -13.96 4.52
N HIS A 296 16.74 -14.42 4.70
CA HIS A 296 17.81 -13.72 5.39
C HIS A 296 18.72 -12.96 4.42
N LEU A 297 19.08 -11.73 4.79
CA LEU A 297 19.94 -10.86 3.99
C LEU A 297 21.38 -11.37 3.86
N ASP A 298 21.95 -11.94 4.92
CA ASP A 298 23.31 -12.50 4.88
C ASP A 298 23.44 -13.63 3.85
N ARG A 299 22.40 -14.47 3.73
CA ARG A 299 22.32 -15.55 2.74
C ARG A 299 22.11 -15.03 1.33
N ALA A 300 21.34 -13.96 1.17
CA ALA A 300 21.17 -13.29 -0.12
C ALA A 300 22.52 -12.74 -0.63
N TRP A 301 23.23 -11.97 0.20
CA TRP A 301 24.55 -11.44 -0.17
C TRP A 301 25.61 -12.52 -0.34
N TRP A 302 25.57 -13.60 0.45
CA TRP A 302 26.46 -14.74 0.25
C TRP A 302 26.25 -15.38 -1.12
N PHE A 303 25.00 -15.49 -1.57
CA PHE A 303 24.66 -16.00 -2.90
C PHE A 303 25.23 -15.10 -4.01
N LEU A 304 25.01 -13.78 -3.94
CA LEU A 304 25.59 -12.82 -4.91
C LEU A 304 27.12 -12.86 -4.91
N ARG A 305 27.75 -13.08 -3.75
CA ARG A 305 29.22 -13.20 -3.67
C ARG A 305 29.76 -14.48 -4.31
N LYS A 306 29.04 -15.61 -4.18
CA LYS A 306 29.57 -16.94 -4.54
C LYS A 306 29.11 -17.42 -5.91
N LYS A 307 27.93 -17.02 -6.33
CA LYS A 307 27.26 -17.47 -7.54
C LYS A 307 26.94 -16.31 -8.49
N GLY A 308 26.65 -15.14 -7.92
CA GLY A 308 26.14 -13.99 -8.66
C GLY A 308 24.69 -14.18 -9.07
N ILE A 309 24.11 -13.16 -9.70
CA ILE A 309 22.75 -13.21 -10.23
C ILE A 309 22.68 -12.61 -11.64
N VAL A 310 21.78 -13.14 -12.48
CA VAL A 310 21.48 -12.60 -13.80
C VAL A 310 20.68 -11.30 -13.75
N SER A 311 20.59 -10.64 -14.91
CA SER A 311 19.71 -9.49 -15.10
C SER A 311 18.23 -9.86 -15.05
N GLU A 312 17.39 -8.87 -14.75
CA GLU A 312 15.93 -8.95 -14.83
C GLU A 312 15.48 -9.30 -16.26
N GLU A 313 16.23 -8.88 -17.28
CA GLU A 313 15.97 -9.25 -18.67
C GLU A 313 16.09 -10.77 -18.88
N CYS A 314 17.07 -11.41 -18.25
CA CYS A 314 17.28 -12.86 -18.33
C CYS A 314 16.23 -13.64 -17.54
N TYR A 315 15.95 -13.22 -16.30
CA TYR A 315 14.97 -13.88 -15.44
C TYR A 315 13.99 -12.85 -14.85
N PRO A 316 12.93 -12.50 -15.60
CA PRO A 316 11.94 -11.52 -15.16
C PRO A 316 11.17 -11.99 -13.93
N TYR A 317 10.80 -11.04 -13.07
CA TYR A 317 9.93 -11.28 -11.93
C TYR A 317 8.54 -11.72 -12.36
N LYS A 318 8.07 -12.82 -11.76
CA LYS A 318 6.72 -13.34 -11.94
C LYS A 318 5.96 -13.07 -10.64
N VAL A 319 4.74 -12.55 -10.72
CA VAL A 319 3.89 -12.35 -9.52
C VAL A 319 3.40 -13.72 -9.03
N GLU A 320 3.16 -13.88 -7.73
CA GLU A 320 2.56 -15.10 -7.17
C GLU A 320 1.27 -15.49 -7.91
N PRO A 321 1.01 -16.80 -8.08
CA PRO A 321 1.74 -17.95 -7.52
C PRO A 321 3.00 -18.37 -8.31
N ALA A 322 3.34 -17.67 -9.39
CA ALA A 322 4.45 -18.04 -10.26
C ALA A 322 5.83 -17.67 -9.69
N ALA A 323 5.90 -16.77 -8.70
CA ALA A 323 7.14 -16.35 -8.06
C ALA A 323 7.82 -17.47 -7.23
N SER A 324 7.03 -18.37 -6.65
CA SER A 324 7.48 -19.52 -5.85
C SER A 324 7.99 -20.72 -6.68
N GLY A 325 8.13 -20.55 -7.99
CA GLY A 325 8.55 -21.59 -8.93
C GLY A 325 9.96 -22.15 -8.67
N LYS A 326 10.23 -23.30 -9.31
CA LYS A 326 11.55 -23.96 -9.33
C LYS A 326 12.60 -23.04 -9.96
N CYS A 327 13.88 -23.20 -9.60
CA CYS A 327 14.98 -22.52 -10.27
C CYS A 327 15.03 -22.91 -11.77
N GLU A 328 14.84 -21.95 -12.67
CA GLU A 328 14.80 -22.16 -14.13
C GLU A 328 16.13 -21.86 -14.84
N VAL A 329 17.10 -21.25 -14.16
CA VAL A 329 18.40 -20.82 -14.75
C VAL A 329 19.54 -21.85 -14.61
N GLY A 330 19.22 -23.13 -14.51
CA GLY A 330 20.18 -24.22 -14.33
C GLY A 330 20.53 -24.53 -12.86
N SER A 331 21.35 -25.56 -12.62
CA SER A 331 21.68 -26.05 -11.27
C SER A 331 22.40 -25.00 -10.41
N VAL A 332 22.06 -24.97 -9.11
CA VAL A 332 22.62 -24.11 -8.04
C VAL A 332 24.16 -24.16 -7.95
N ASP A 333 24.78 -25.16 -8.59
CA ASP A 333 26.22 -25.36 -8.64
C ASP A 333 26.95 -24.62 -9.76
N LEU A 334 26.24 -24.05 -10.72
CA LEU A 334 26.87 -23.58 -11.95
C LEU A 334 27.67 -22.27 -11.80
N ILE A 335 28.79 -22.27 -12.52
CA ILE A 335 29.69 -21.15 -12.78
C ILE A 335 29.13 -20.28 -13.93
N ALA A 336 28.13 -20.75 -14.69
CA ALA A 336 27.55 -20.07 -15.85
C ALA A 336 26.06 -20.43 -16.03
N VAL A 337 25.28 -19.56 -16.67
CA VAL A 337 23.86 -19.78 -16.97
C VAL A 337 23.70 -20.35 -18.38
N ASP A 338 23.03 -21.49 -18.51
CA ASP A 338 22.86 -22.17 -19.80
C ASP A 338 21.87 -21.43 -20.70
N SER A 339 20.72 -21.04 -20.16
CA SER A 339 19.68 -20.29 -20.88
C SER A 339 18.87 -19.43 -19.93
N CYS A 340 18.43 -18.28 -20.43
CA CYS A 340 17.55 -17.37 -19.72
C CYS A 340 16.09 -17.83 -19.85
N PRO A 341 15.29 -17.86 -18.77
CA PRO A 341 13.86 -18.15 -18.83
C PRO A 341 13.07 -17.23 -19.77
N SER A 342 13.55 -16.01 -19.99
CA SER A 342 12.97 -15.09 -20.99
C SER A 342 13.34 -15.39 -22.44
N GLY A 343 14.32 -16.27 -22.68
CA GLY A 343 14.96 -16.45 -23.98
C GLY A 343 16.04 -15.40 -24.30
N SER A 344 16.33 -14.44 -23.40
CA SER A 344 17.39 -13.44 -23.62
C SER A 344 18.77 -14.09 -23.78
N SER A 345 19.62 -13.44 -24.59
CA SER A 345 21.03 -13.78 -24.72
C SER A 345 21.90 -13.23 -23.59
N GLN A 346 21.37 -12.37 -22.70
CA GLN A 346 22.10 -11.83 -21.55
C GLN A 346 22.24 -12.85 -20.42
N LYS A 347 23.24 -13.72 -20.53
CA LYS A 347 23.50 -14.79 -19.56
C LYS A 347 24.53 -14.41 -18.49
N ASP A 348 24.89 -13.13 -18.42
CA ASP A 348 25.93 -12.64 -17.51
C ASP A 348 25.51 -12.80 -16.05
N LEU A 349 26.46 -13.29 -15.23
CA LEU A 349 26.30 -13.39 -13.79
C LEU A 349 27.02 -12.23 -13.10
N TRP A 350 26.25 -11.46 -12.33
CA TRP A 350 26.73 -10.31 -11.57
C TRP A 350 27.08 -10.71 -10.14
N GLU A 351 28.38 -10.65 -9.83
CA GLU A 351 28.93 -11.01 -8.51
C GLU A 351 29.19 -9.77 -7.65
N MET A 352 29.14 -9.95 -6.32
CA MET A 352 29.40 -8.89 -5.36
C MET A 352 30.57 -9.19 -4.43
N THR A 353 31.20 -8.14 -3.93
CA THR A 353 32.14 -8.29 -2.81
C THR A 353 31.40 -8.74 -1.54
N PRO A 354 32.11 -9.26 -0.53
CA PRO A 354 31.49 -9.55 0.75
C PRO A 354 30.73 -8.34 1.32
N PRO A 355 29.49 -8.53 1.79
CA PRO A 355 28.74 -7.46 2.45
C PRO A 355 29.43 -7.07 3.76
N TYR A 356 29.23 -5.83 4.18
CA TYR A 356 29.71 -5.34 5.46
C TYR A 356 28.62 -4.57 6.18
N ARG A 357 28.60 -4.72 7.51
CA ARG A 357 27.71 -3.95 8.36
C ARG A 357 28.31 -2.57 8.61
N ILE A 358 27.51 -1.53 8.44
CA ILE A 358 27.86 -0.16 8.79
C ILE A 358 27.53 0.01 10.29
N ALA A 359 28.36 0.77 11.01
CA ALA A 359 28.08 1.05 12.41
C ALA A 359 26.70 1.72 12.57
N ASN A 360 26.01 1.42 13.67
CA ASN A 360 24.75 2.07 14.04
C ASN A 360 25.03 3.51 14.50
N LYS A 361 25.43 4.36 13.55
CA LYS A 361 25.75 5.77 13.70
C LYS A 361 25.32 6.48 12.44
N THR A 362 24.33 7.36 12.58
CA THR A 362 23.73 8.16 11.51
C THR A 362 24.75 8.72 10.53
N ASP A 363 25.78 9.42 10.99
CA ASP A 363 26.80 10.01 10.11
C ASP A 363 27.62 8.99 9.31
N GLU A 364 27.89 7.79 9.85
CA GLU A 364 28.64 6.76 9.11
C GLU A 364 27.76 6.20 7.98
N ILE A 365 26.46 6.04 8.23
CA ILE A 365 25.47 5.67 7.22
C ILE A 365 25.36 6.78 6.16
N LYS A 366 25.20 8.05 6.57
CA LYS A 366 25.14 9.20 5.64
C LYS A 366 26.40 9.27 4.78
N TYR A 367 27.57 9.12 5.38
CA TYR A 367 28.84 9.16 4.65
C TYR A 367 28.97 8.02 3.64
N GLU A 368 28.55 6.80 4.01
CA GLU A 368 28.55 5.66 3.09
C GLU A 368 27.65 5.92 1.89
N ILE A 369 26.43 6.42 2.14
CA ILE A 369 25.49 6.78 1.09
C ILE A 369 26.05 7.88 0.20
N TYR A 370 26.56 8.96 0.80
CA TYR A 370 27.15 10.10 0.10
C TYR A 370 28.25 9.69 -0.88
N ARG A 371 29.10 8.76 -0.45
CA ARG A 371 30.33 8.42 -1.17
C ARG A 371 30.11 7.32 -2.20
N ASN A 372 29.35 6.30 -1.85
CA ASN A 372 29.33 5.04 -2.59
C ASN A 372 27.93 4.63 -3.06
N GLY A 373 26.91 5.43 -2.78
CA GLY A 373 25.53 5.15 -3.18
C GLY A 373 24.69 4.47 -2.10
N PRO A 374 23.44 4.11 -2.43
CA PRO A 374 22.45 3.63 -1.46
C PRO A 374 22.92 2.47 -0.59
N VAL A 375 22.26 2.23 0.53
CA VAL A 375 22.55 1.10 1.46
C VAL A 375 21.27 0.31 1.73
N GLN A 376 21.40 -0.93 2.20
CA GLN A 376 20.24 -1.75 2.56
C GLN A 376 20.04 -1.71 4.06
N ALA A 377 18.82 -1.43 4.51
CA ALA A 377 18.45 -1.46 5.91
C ALA A 377 17.39 -2.52 6.15
N ALA A 378 17.43 -3.18 7.31
CA ALA A 378 16.36 -4.02 7.81
C ALA A 378 15.78 -3.41 9.08
N PHE A 379 14.46 -3.32 9.17
CA PHE A 379 13.77 -2.69 10.29
C PHE A 379 12.47 -3.42 10.63
N ARG A 380 11.96 -3.17 11.83
CA ARG A 380 10.69 -3.73 12.28
C ARG A 380 9.53 -2.89 11.76
N VAL A 381 8.53 -3.54 11.18
CA VAL A 381 7.32 -2.88 10.70
C VAL A 381 6.22 -3.01 11.73
N TYR A 382 5.52 -1.90 11.97
CA TYR A 382 4.32 -1.81 12.80
C TYR A 382 3.07 -1.69 11.92
N PRO A 383 1.87 -2.02 12.43
CA PRO A 383 0.63 -1.93 11.67
C PRO A 383 0.43 -0.58 10.97
N SER A 384 0.72 0.53 11.64
CA SER A 384 0.58 1.88 11.07
C SER A 384 1.44 2.13 9.82
N PHE A 385 2.59 1.48 9.70
CA PHE A 385 3.47 1.66 8.54
C PHE A 385 2.81 1.20 7.23
N PHE A 386 1.96 0.17 7.25
CA PHE A 386 1.23 -0.26 6.05
C PHE A 386 0.36 0.86 5.47
N LEU A 387 -0.14 1.74 6.34
CA LEU A 387 -1.06 2.83 6.02
C LEU A 387 -0.33 4.14 5.72
N TYR A 388 1.00 4.18 5.80
CA TYR A 388 1.78 5.38 5.52
C TYR A 388 1.45 5.97 4.14
N LYS A 389 1.19 7.28 4.10
CA LYS A 389 0.93 8.04 2.87
C LYS A 389 2.04 9.03 2.55
N SER A 390 2.40 9.89 3.50
CA SER A 390 3.39 10.95 3.31
C SER A 390 3.89 11.53 4.64
N GLY A 391 4.95 12.33 4.60
CA GLY A 391 5.58 12.95 5.77
C GLY A 391 6.66 12.06 6.38
N VAL A 392 7.12 12.37 7.59
CA VAL A 392 8.17 11.59 8.27
C VAL A 392 7.54 10.56 9.20
N TYR A 393 7.58 9.30 8.81
CA TYR A 393 7.04 8.20 9.60
C TYR A 393 7.77 8.04 10.94
N GLN A 394 6.97 7.87 11.99
CA GLN A 394 7.39 7.53 13.35
C GLN A 394 6.39 6.53 13.91
N SER A 395 6.90 5.49 14.55
CA SER A 395 6.05 4.49 15.22
C SER A 395 5.38 5.07 16.46
N ASP A 396 4.12 4.70 16.66
CA ASP A 396 3.39 5.04 17.89
C ASP A 396 3.99 4.28 19.09
N SER A 397 4.08 4.93 20.25
CA SER A 397 4.49 4.26 21.50
C SER A 397 3.50 3.19 21.93
N ASP A 398 2.22 3.38 21.62
CA ASP A 398 1.18 2.42 21.99
C ASP A 398 1.34 1.13 21.18
N GLU A 399 1.64 1.25 19.88
CA GLU A 399 2.00 0.11 19.02
C GLU A 399 3.28 -0.62 19.47
N GLN A 400 4.19 0.07 20.16
CA GLN A 400 5.40 -0.54 20.72
C GLN A 400 5.12 -1.34 22.00
N SER A 401 4.13 -0.93 22.79
CA SER A 401 3.71 -1.60 24.03
C SER A 401 2.80 -2.81 23.80
N ASP A 402 2.07 -2.85 22.68
CA ASP A 402 1.20 -3.96 22.31
C ASP A 402 2.00 -5.13 21.71
N PHE A 403 2.86 -5.71 22.57
CA PHE A 403 3.70 -6.88 22.31
C PHE A 403 2.87 -8.15 21.99
N SER A 404 1.55 -8.06 22.06
CA SER A 404 0.60 -9.18 22.14
C SER A 404 -0.30 -9.34 20.92
N LEU A 405 -0.23 -8.47 19.90
CA LEU A 405 -0.88 -8.72 18.62
C LEU A 405 -0.14 -9.86 17.89
N GLY A 406 -0.50 -11.08 18.29
CA GLY A 406 -0.02 -12.38 17.83
C GLY A 406 -0.43 -12.71 16.40
N ALA A 407 -0.49 -11.70 15.52
CA ALA A 407 -0.81 -11.88 14.12
C ALA A 407 0.21 -12.81 13.43
N VAL A 408 1.50 -12.69 13.77
CA VAL A 408 2.60 -13.55 13.28
C VAL A 408 3.79 -13.58 14.26
N ASP A 409 4.66 -14.59 14.10
CA ASP A 409 5.97 -14.70 14.77
C ASP A 409 6.81 -13.41 14.60
N ASP A 410 7.46 -12.96 15.68
CA ASP A 410 8.33 -11.77 15.72
C ASP A 410 9.35 -11.73 14.58
N LYS A 411 9.86 -12.90 14.18
CA LYS A 411 10.85 -13.01 13.09
C LYS A 411 10.32 -12.55 11.73
N ARG A 412 8.99 -12.54 11.54
CA ARG A 412 8.28 -12.18 10.29
C ARG A 412 7.77 -10.74 10.29
N LYS A 413 8.04 -9.96 11.35
CA LYS A 413 7.68 -8.54 11.45
C LYS A 413 8.76 -7.60 10.91
N TYR A 414 9.71 -8.12 10.13
CA TYR A 414 10.85 -7.37 9.62
C TYR A 414 10.77 -7.18 8.11
N HIS A 415 11.20 -6.02 7.65
CA HIS A 415 11.23 -5.64 6.25
C HIS A 415 12.61 -5.10 5.89
N SER A 416 13.01 -5.25 4.63
CA SER A 416 14.24 -4.64 4.14
C SER A 416 13.95 -3.71 2.99
N VAL A 417 14.64 -2.57 3.02
CA VAL A 417 14.49 -1.46 2.08
C VAL A 417 15.86 -0.93 1.73
N ARG A 418 15.89 -0.03 0.74
CA ARG A 418 17.10 0.67 0.36
C ARG A 418 17.02 2.13 0.83
N ILE A 419 18.00 2.57 1.60
CA ILE A 419 18.14 3.99 1.98
C ILE A 419 18.91 4.68 0.85
N ILE A 420 18.26 5.64 0.21
CA ILE A 420 18.80 6.38 -0.95
C ILE A 420 19.19 7.82 -0.59
N GLY A 421 18.85 8.29 0.61
CA GLY A 421 19.12 9.67 0.98
C GLY A 421 18.68 10.03 2.38
N TRP A 422 18.75 11.31 2.68
CA TRP A 422 18.28 11.87 3.94
C TRP A 422 17.85 13.33 3.78
N GLY A 423 17.16 13.84 4.79
CA GLY A 423 16.86 15.25 4.90
C GLY A 423 16.41 15.64 6.29
N LYS A 424 15.91 16.86 6.36
CA LYS A 424 15.32 17.48 7.53
C LYS A 424 13.97 18.04 7.12
N GLU A 425 12.97 17.81 7.96
CA GLU A 425 11.66 18.43 7.80
C GLU A 425 11.32 19.21 9.06
N PHE A 426 10.70 20.38 8.88
CA PHE A 426 10.11 21.14 9.97
C PHE A 426 8.62 20.81 10.02
N ALA A 427 8.22 20.01 11.00
CA ALA A 427 6.83 19.72 11.30
C ALA A 427 6.49 20.37 12.64
N GLU A 428 5.50 21.27 12.65
CA GLU A 428 4.97 21.91 13.88
C GLU A 428 6.04 22.47 14.83
N GLN A 429 6.99 23.24 14.27
CA GLN A 429 8.12 23.85 14.99
C GLN A 429 9.18 22.85 15.53
N ARG A 430 9.08 21.56 15.18
CA ARG A 430 10.10 20.56 15.46
C ARG A 430 10.87 20.20 14.20
N GLU A 431 12.20 20.22 14.29
CA GLU A 431 13.06 19.64 13.27
C GLU A 431 13.08 18.11 13.43
N ILE A 432 12.76 17.39 12.35
CA ILE A 432 12.79 15.94 12.30
C ILE A 432 13.74 15.50 11.19
N ASN A 433 14.82 14.83 11.59
CA ASN A 433 15.76 14.22 10.66
C ASN A 433 15.17 12.91 10.13
N TYR A 434 15.20 12.70 8.82
CA TYR A 434 14.65 11.50 8.19
C TYR A 434 15.60 10.84 7.20
N TRP A 435 15.50 9.51 7.10
CA TRP A 435 16.02 8.72 5.99
C TRP A 435 15.00 8.70 4.86
N LEU A 436 15.48 8.88 3.62
CA LEU A 436 14.69 8.67 2.41
C LEU A 436 14.92 7.24 1.91
N CYS A 437 13.86 6.46 1.87
CA CYS A 437 13.91 5.03 1.57
C CYS A 437 13.04 4.69 0.36
N THR A 438 13.48 3.72 -0.45
CA THR A 438 12.64 3.10 -1.49
C THR A 438 12.05 1.80 -0.96
N ASN A 439 10.74 1.67 -1.05
CA ASN A 439 10.02 0.44 -0.72
C ASN A 439 9.93 -0.48 -1.94
N SER A 440 9.37 -1.68 -1.74
CA SER A 440 9.14 -2.70 -2.78
C SER A 440 7.66 -3.04 -2.93
N TRP A 441 6.75 -2.09 -2.67
CA TRP A 441 5.29 -2.29 -2.73
C TRP A 441 4.62 -1.48 -3.85
N GLY A 442 5.38 -1.17 -4.90
CA GLY A 442 4.88 -0.40 -6.03
C GLY A 442 4.81 1.11 -5.78
N VAL A 443 4.54 1.85 -6.85
CA VAL A 443 4.52 3.32 -6.85
C VAL A 443 3.23 3.89 -6.25
N ASP A 444 2.18 3.10 -6.16
CA ASP A 444 0.89 3.54 -5.62
C ASP A 444 0.89 3.62 -4.08
N TRP A 445 1.91 3.06 -3.43
CA TRP A 445 2.08 3.12 -1.98
C TRP A 445 2.97 4.29 -1.57
N GLY A 446 2.59 5.02 -0.52
CA GLY A 446 3.39 6.10 0.06
C GLY A 446 3.68 7.23 -0.91
N GLU A 447 4.92 7.71 -0.93
CA GLU A 447 5.36 8.84 -1.75
C GLU A 447 5.93 8.33 -3.07
N GLN A 448 5.07 7.86 -3.97
CA GLN A 448 5.46 7.23 -5.24
C GLN A 448 6.35 5.98 -5.01
N GLY A 449 6.00 5.17 -4.01
CA GLY A 449 6.76 3.99 -3.60
C GLY A 449 7.98 4.29 -2.72
N THR A 450 8.22 5.57 -2.42
CA THR A 450 9.22 5.99 -1.44
C THR A 450 8.55 6.36 -0.11
N PHE A 451 9.35 6.44 0.94
CA PHE A 451 8.89 6.93 2.23
C PHE A 451 10.03 7.61 2.97
N ARG A 452 9.64 8.43 3.94
CA ARG A 452 10.56 9.08 4.86
C ARG A 452 10.32 8.55 6.25
N ILE A 453 11.40 8.19 6.94
CA ILE A 453 11.35 7.60 8.28
C ILE A 453 12.33 8.31 9.21
N ALA A 454 11.91 8.60 10.43
CA ALA A 454 12.76 9.28 11.39
C ALA A 454 14.04 8.49 11.69
N MET A 455 15.18 9.19 11.75
CA MET A 455 16.49 8.57 12.03
C MET A 455 16.57 8.04 13.48
N ASP A 456 16.00 8.77 14.43
CA ASP A 456 16.14 8.50 15.86
C ASP A 456 14.99 7.66 16.46
N ASP A 457 14.15 7.03 15.61
CA ASP A 457 13.09 6.14 16.08
C ASP A 457 13.65 4.80 16.55
N LYS A 458 13.76 4.65 17.88
CA LYS A 458 14.23 3.43 18.54
C LYS A 458 13.26 2.26 18.44
N GLY A 459 11.96 2.52 18.26
CA GLY A 459 10.94 1.47 18.11
C GLY A 459 11.11 0.73 16.78
N VAL A 460 11.28 1.49 15.70
CA VAL A 460 11.47 0.92 14.36
C VAL A 460 12.89 0.37 14.15
N GLY A 461 13.89 1.10 14.62
CA GLY A 461 15.29 0.67 14.58
C GLY A 461 15.88 0.60 13.17
N VAL A 462 15.56 1.54 12.27
CA VAL A 462 16.04 1.53 10.87
C VAL A 462 17.56 1.58 10.73
N GLU A 463 18.28 2.18 11.69
CA GLU A 463 19.74 2.24 11.70
C GLU A 463 20.41 1.00 12.35
N SER A 464 19.61 0.10 12.97
CA SER A 464 20.15 -1.01 13.77
C SER A 464 20.92 -2.04 12.93
N PHE A 465 20.47 -2.27 11.70
CA PHE A 465 21.06 -3.23 10.78
C PHE A 465 21.11 -2.67 9.36
N VAL A 466 22.23 -2.03 9.04
CA VAL A 466 22.50 -1.46 7.71
C VAL A 466 23.70 -2.14 7.06
N ILE A 467 23.53 -2.59 5.82
CA ILE A 467 24.54 -3.27 5.00
C ILE A 467 24.95 -2.37 3.83
N GLY A 468 26.27 -2.30 3.63
CA GLY A 468 26.89 -1.83 2.39
C GLY A 468 27.56 -2.97 1.62
N VAL A 469 27.76 -2.76 0.33
CA VAL A 469 28.43 -3.70 -0.58
C VAL A 469 29.21 -2.93 -1.66
N TRP A 470 30.24 -3.56 -2.22
CA TRP A 470 30.94 -3.08 -3.42
C TRP A 470 30.73 -4.06 -4.58
N GLY A 471 30.55 -3.56 -5.80
CA GLY A 471 30.55 -4.35 -7.04
C GLY A 471 31.93 -4.97 -7.33
N SER A 472 31.95 -6.19 -7.87
CA SER A 472 33.17 -6.86 -8.34
C SER A 472 32.94 -7.48 -9.73
N ARG A 473 33.89 -7.33 -10.65
CA ARG A 473 33.93 -8.13 -11.88
C ARG A 473 34.59 -9.47 -11.57
N ARG A 474 34.08 -10.58 -12.12
CA ARG A 474 34.71 -11.89 -12.00
C ARG A 474 36.17 -11.83 -12.49
N GLY A 475 37.11 -12.17 -11.62
CA GLY A 475 38.56 -12.08 -11.93
C GLY A 475 39.15 -10.67 -12.02
N GLY A 476 38.36 -9.61 -11.79
CA GLY A 476 38.83 -8.23 -11.66
C GLY A 476 39.17 -7.88 -10.21
N ALA A 477 40.15 -7.00 -10.01
CA ALA A 477 40.29 -6.36 -8.70
C ALA A 477 38.98 -5.64 -8.35
N PRO A 478 38.56 -5.59 -7.07
CA PRO A 478 37.48 -4.69 -6.67
C PRO A 478 37.76 -3.31 -7.24
N VAL A 479 36.74 -2.60 -7.72
CA VAL A 479 36.88 -1.17 -8.03
C VAL A 479 37.15 -0.49 -6.68
N GLU A 480 38.42 -0.46 -6.30
CA GLU A 480 38.86 0.05 -5.02
C GLU A 480 38.60 1.54 -5.02
N SER A 481 37.69 1.99 -4.14
CA SER A 481 37.65 3.39 -3.78
C SER A 481 39.06 3.82 -3.33
N THR A 482 39.44 5.05 -3.67
CA THR A 482 40.72 5.67 -3.25
C THR A 482 40.98 5.52 -1.75
N PHE A 483 39.92 5.38 -0.94
CA PHE A 483 39.98 5.12 0.50
C PHE A 483 40.35 3.69 0.89
N LEU A 484 39.87 2.65 0.20
CA LEU A 484 40.34 1.28 0.46
C LEU A 484 41.82 1.13 0.07
N ARG A 485 42.25 1.82 -1.00
CA ARG A 485 43.68 1.99 -1.32
C ARG A 485 44.44 2.69 -0.19
N SER A 486 43.93 3.80 0.35
CA SER A 486 44.59 4.53 1.43
C SER A 486 44.62 3.74 2.74
N LYS A 487 43.53 3.06 3.12
CA LYS A 487 43.40 2.25 4.33
C LYS A 487 44.27 0.99 4.27
N ARG A 488 44.34 0.30 3.11
CA ARG A 488 45.29 -0.79 2.89
C ARG A 488 46.74 -0.29 2.92
N ARG A 489 47.01 0.87 2.31
CA ARG A 489 48.35 1.51 2.37
C ARG A 489 48.73 1.86 3.80
N TYR A 490 47.80 2.42 4.58
CA TYR A 490 47.97 2.74 5.99
C TYR A 490 48.19 1.49 6.85
N HIS A 491 47.37 0.44 6.70
CA HIS A 491 47.57 -0.83 7.41
C HIS A 491 48.90 -1.51 7.05
N ARG A 492 49.29 -1.49 5.77
CA ARG A 492 50.62 -1.98 5.34
C ARG A 492 51.75 -1.13 5.93
N GLN A 493 51.60 0.20 5.98
CA GLN A 493 52.57 1.09 6.63
C GLN A 493 52.66 0.83 8.13
N ARG A 494 51.52 0.64 8.81
CA ARG A 494 51.44 0.36 10.24
C ARG A 494 52.06 -1.00 10.57
N GLN A 495 51.80 -2.04 9.79
CA GLN A 495 52.46 -3.34 9.96
C GLN A 495 53.97 -3.26 9.69
N ARG A 496 54.41 -2.47 8.70
CA ARG A 496 55.85 -2.21 8.46
C ARG A 496 56.49 -1.43 9.62
N LEU A 497 55.77 -0.48 10.21
CA LEU A 497 56.22 0.27 11.40
C LEU A 497 56.27 -0.60 12.66
N ILE A 498 55.32 -1.52 12.83
CA ILE A 498 55.33 -2.50 13.93
C ILE A 498 56.50 -3.48 13.76
N LYS A 499 56.73 -4.01 12.55
CA LYS A 499 57.91 -4.85 12.25
C LYS A 499 59.24 -4.10 12.47
N ARG A 500 59.30 -2.80 12.17
CA ARG A 500 60.46 -1.93 12.44
C ARG A 500 60.64 -1.59 13.94
N LYS A 501 59.61 -1.70 14.77
CA LYS A 501 59.72 -1.53 16.23
C LYS A 501 60.30 -2.77 16.93
N HIS A 502 60.41 -3.91 16.26
CA HIS A 502 60.98 -5.15 16.80
C HIS A 502 62.38 -5.46 16.25
N THR A 503 63.04 -4.48 15.62
CA THR A 503 64.44 -4.61 15.20
C THR A 503 65.28 -3.50 15.86
N PRO A 504 66.44 -3.81 16.48
CA PRO A 504 67.26 -2.81 17.15
C PRO A 504 67.71 -1.70 16.19
N ARG A 505 67.61 -0.45 16.65
CA ARG A 505 67.87 0.78 15.90
C ARG A 505 69.29 0.84 15.33
N GLN A 506 69.42 1.05 14.02
CA GLN A 506 70.48 1.89 13.45
C GLN A 506 69.85 3.11 12.74
N ARG A 507 70.40 4.30 13.00
CA ARG A 507 69.90 5.57 12.43
C ARG A 507 70.10 5.57 10.90
N PRO A 508 69.09 5.92 10.08
CA PRO A 508 69.26 5.93 8.63
C PRO A 508 70.15 7.11 8.16
N PRO A 509 70.92 6.94 7.06
CA PRO A 509 71.85 7.96 6.56
C PRO A 509 71.19 9.28 6.16
N LYS A 510 71.93 10.40 6.28
CA LYS A 510 71.46 11.78 6.02
C LYS A 510 70.75 11.97 4.65
N GLN A 511 71.11 11.18 3.64
CA GLN A 511 70.49 11.24 2.30
C GLN A 511 68.99 10.82 2.28
N VAL A 512 68.58 9.91 3.17
CA VAL A 512 67.17 9.47 3.25
C VAL A 512 66.28 10.57 3.85
N ARG A 513 66.83 11.36 4.79
CA ARG A 513 66.12 12.50 5.38
C ARG A 513 65.93 13.65 4.39
N ALA A 514 66.89 13.85 3.47
CA ALA A 514 66.79 14.84 2.41
C ALA A 514 65.69 14.47 1.39
N ARG A 515 65.60 13.20 0.97
CA ARG A 515 64.53 12.72 0.08
C ARG A 515 63.14 12.87 0.68
N VAL A 516 62.96 12.50 1.96
CA VAL A 516 61.65 12.63 2.63
C VAL A 516 61.20 14.10 2.74
N ARG A 517 62.13 15.04 2.96
CA ARG A 517 61.80 16.48 2.96
C ARG A 517 61.44 17.01 1.57
N GLN A 518 62.08 16.48 0.52
CA GLN A 518 61.78 16.85 -0.86
C GLN A 518 60.41 16.30 -1.32
N ASP A 519 60.05 15.10 -0.89
CA ASP A 519 58.74 14.49 -1.19
C ASP A 519 57.60 15.19 -0.45
N MET A 520 57.81 15.61 0.80
CA MET A 520 56.80 16.39 1.55
C MET A 520 56.54 17.77 0.90
N ARG A 521 57.58 18.44 0.40
CA ARG A 521 57.42 19.71 -0.34
C ARG A 521 56.73 19.55 -1.70
N LYS A 522 56.82 18.38 -2.33
CA LYS A 522 56.06 18.07 -3.56
C LYS A 522 54.57 17.82 -3.27
N ILE A 523 54.27 17.23 -2.12
CA ILE A 523 52.88 16.99 -1.68
C ILE A 523 52.19 18.31 -1.33
N GLU A 524 52.87 19.23 -0.63
CA GLU A 524 52.31 20.56 -0.30
C GLU A 524 52.01 21.40 -1.56
N LYS A 525 52.78 21.25 -2.63
CA LYS A 525 52.53 21.93 -3.92
C LYS A 525 51.39 21.34 -4.77
N MET A 526 50.85 20.18 -4.41
CA MET A 526 49.68 19.59 -5.09
C MET A 526 48.34 20.01 -4.44
N PHE A 527 48.38 20.78 -3.35
CA PHE A 527 47.21 21.25 -2.59
C PHE A 527 47.04 22.77 -2.62
N VAL A 528 47.68 23.46 -3.58
CA VAL A 528 47.40 24.87 -3.94
C VAL A 528 46.77 24.90 -5.31
#